data_AF-A0A5J4TLF5-F1
#
_entry.id   AF-A0A5J4TLF5-F1
#
_cell.length_a   1.000
_cell.length_b   1.000
_cell.length_c   1.000
_cell.angle_alpha   90.00
_cell.angle_beta   90.00
_cell.angle_gamma   90.00
#
_symmetry.space_group_name_H-M   'P 1'
#
loop_
_entity.id
_entity.type
_entity.pdbx_description
1 polymer ?
#
loop_
_entity_poly.entity_id
_entity_poly.type
_entity_poly.pdbx_seq_one_letter_code
_entity_poly.pdbx_strand_id
1 'polypeptide(L)'
;QRALNSNALKSVITDDVQRINEKFVARRDSQNVANLILLSNNYCPVKIEATDRRYLVCQTPNAHRNNFEHFDKIHQAIKQADFYDNLLTFFMKRDISQANLQVIPMTQTKKDIQKVSKSPVENFVVKYLMQLKQGMECNLAVEYKPKKLTEFQFKAQLKAIYDYERKNAPKSNCTKKIGYYKLKLEFVQNYEAMNDEENEINDDDDDDGDEEDYTNLKIILNNQDGDIINQ
;
A
#
# COMPACT_ATOMS: atom_id res chain seq x y z
N GLN A 1 23.83 0.17 -0.57
CA GLN A 1 22.69 -0.67 -0.14
C GLN A 1 22.26 -1.54 -1.30
N ARG A 2 22.24 -2.87 -1.15
CA ARG A 2 21.57 -3.75 -2.13
C ARG A 2 20.09 -3.34 -2.12
N ALA A 3 19.57 -2.85 -3.24
CA ALA A 3 18.15 -2.62 -3.38
C ALA A 3 17.43 -3.94 -3.08
N LEU A 4 16.52 -3.93 -2.09
CA LEU A 4 15.63 -5.05 -1.81
C LEU A 4 14.84 -5.31 -3.10
N ASN A 5 15.15 -6.42 -3.78
CA ASN A 5 14.49 -6.78 -5.01
C ASN A 5 13.14 -7.42 -4.66
N SER A 6 12.14 -6.60 -4.36
CA SER A 6 10.77 -7.06 -4.06
C SER A 6 10.21 -7.93 -5.19
N ASN A 7 10.62 -7.65 -6.44
CA ASN A 7 10.20 -8.40 -7.62
C ASN A 7 10.77 -9.82 -7.65
N ALA A 8 11.98 -10.03 -7.13
CA ALA A 8 12.54 -11.38 -7.02
C ALA A 8 11.73 -12.25 -6.05
N LEU A 9 11.33 -11.71 -4.90
CA LEU A 9 10.50 -12.45 -3.95
C LEU A 9 9.10 -12.75 -4.52
N LYS A 10 8.52 -11.81 -5.27
CA LYS A 10 7.26 -12.04 -5.99
C LYS A 10 7.37 -13.23 -6.95
N SER A 11 8.43 -13.27 -7.76
CA SER A 11 8.72 -14.38 -8.70
C SER A 11 8.87 -15.73 -7.98
N VAL A 12 9.61 -15.78 -6.87
CA VAL A 12 9.75 -17.02 -6.08
C VAL A 12 8.40 -17.54 -5.56
N ILE A 13 7.45 -16.65 -5.26
CA ILE A 13 6.11 -17.05 -4.77
C ILE A 13 5.20 -17.48 -5.93
N THR A 14 5.29 -16.84 -7.10
CA THR A 14 4.27 -16.98 -8.15
C THR A 14 4.68 -17.83 -9.35
N ASP A 15 5.97 -17.95 -9.63
CA ASP A 15 6.41 -18.59 -10.87
C ASP A 15 6.25 -20.11 -10.77
N ASP A 16 5.69 -20.74 -11.79
CA ASP A 16 5.46 -22.19 -11.83
C ASP A 16 6.77 -23.00 -11.90
N VAL A 17 7.85 -22.37 -12.37
CA VAL A 17 9.15 -23.00 -12.59
C VAL A 17 10.23 -22.13 -11.98
N GLN A 18 11.09 -22.75 -11.16
CA GLN A 18 12.25 -22.11 -10.59
C GLN A 18 13.54 -22.68 -11.20
N ARG A 19 14.44 -21.79 -11.59
CA ARG A 19 15.80 -22.16 -12.01
C ARG A 19 16.69 -22.37 -10.80
N ILE A 20 17.19 -23.58 -10.62
CA ILE A 20 18.08 -23.98 -9.53
C ILE A 20 19.52 -23.98 -10.05
N ASN A 21 20.37 -23.20 -9.39
CA ASN A 21 21.80 -23.09 -9.69
C ASN A 21 22.61 -23.52 -8.46
N GLU A 22 22.58 -24.82 -8.20
CA GLU A 22 23.38 -25.47 -7.16
C GLU A 22 24.88 -25.34 -7.46
N LYS A 23 25.69 -25.20 -6.42
CA LYS A 23 27.13 -25.03 -6.57
C LYS A 23 27.74 -26.32 -7.11
N PHE A 24 28.56 -26.23 -8.15
CA PHE A 24 29.22 -27.37 -8.80
C PHE A 24 28.27 -28.38 -9.48
N VAL A 25 27.02 -28.00 -9.73
CA VAL A 25 26.03 -28.83 -10.44
C VAL A 25 25.54 -28.05 -11.67
N ALA A 26 25.17 -28.76 -12.73
CA ALA A 26 24.56 -28.14 -13.89
C ALA A 26 23.23 -27.47 -13.51
N ARG A 27 22.96 -26.31 -14.10
CA ARG A 27 21.70 -25.59 -13.89
C ARG A 27 20.53 -26.45 -14.35
N ARG A 28 19.49 -26.50 -13.54
CA ARG A 28 18.25 -27.22 -13.85
C ARG A 28 17.05 -26.34 -13.56
N ASP A 29 16.03 -26.48 -14.39
CA ASP A 29 14.73 -25.90 -14.15
C ASP A 29 13.86 -26.96 -13.46
N SER A 30 13.13 -26.56 -12.41
CA SER A 30 12.29 -27.45 -11.61
C SER A 30 10.94 -26.79 -11.39
N GLN A 31 9.87 -27.59 -11.31
CA GLN A 31 8.58 -27.08 -10.87
C GLN A 31 8.71 -26.44 -9.49
N ASN A 32 8.11 -25.27 -9.33
CA ASN A 32 8.03 -24.59 -8.06
C ASN A 32 6.83 -25.14 -7.26
N VAL A 33 7.14 -25.72 -6.10
CA VAL A 33 6.15 -26.22 -5.13
C VAL A 33 6.33 -25.56 -3.77
N ALA A 34 7.05 -24.43 -3.73
CA ALA A 34 7.42 -23.77 -2.49
C ALA A 34 6.25 -22.95 -1.92
N ASN A 35 6.02 -23.11 -0.61
CA ASN A 35 5.20 -22.20 0.18
C ASN A 35 6.11 -21.56 1.24
N LEU A 36 6.07 -20.25 1.37
CA LEU A 36 7.00 -19.50 2.23
C LEU A 36 6.30 -19.02 3.51
N ILE A 37 6.95 -19.28 4.65
CA ILE A 37 6.61 -18.68 5.95
C ILE A 37 7.76 -17.73 6.32
N LEU A 38 7.43 -16.45 6.49
CA LEU A 38 8.40 -15.41 6.84
C LEU A 38 8.20 -15.01 8.30
N LEU A 39 9.30 -15.00 9.06
CA LEU A 39 9.32 -14.55 10.45
C LEU A 39 10.22 -13.33 10.55
N SER A 40 9.75 -12.27 11.20
CA SER A 40 10.53 -11.06 11.40
C SER A 40 10.09 -10.31 12.65
N ASN A 41 11.06 -9.65 13.28
CA ASN A 41 10.80 -8.69 14.35
C ASN A 41 10.71 -7.24 13.82
N ASN A 42 10.95 -7.03 12.52
CA ASN A 42 10.85 -5.71 11.91
C ASN A 42 9.37 -5.37 11.67
N TYR A 43 9.02 -4.10 11.89
CA TYR A 43 7.65 -3.61 11.68
C TYR A 43 7.19 -3.74 10.21
N CYS A 44 8.08 -3.42 9.27
CA CYS A 44 7.85 -3.58 7.83
C CYS A 44 8.90 -4.52 7.23
N PRO A 45 8.69 -5.84 7.29
CA PRO A 45 9.69 -6.82 6.83
C PRO A 45 9.72 -6.96 5.31
N VAL A 46 8.59 -6.72 4.64
CA VAL A 46 8.42 -6.83 3.19
C VAL A 46 7.57 -5.65 2.73
N LYS A 47 7.93 -5.06 1.59
CA LYS A 47 7.11 -4.05 0.93
C LYS A 47 5.86 -4.72 0.34
N ILE A 48 4.68 -4.30 0.79
CA ILE A 48 3.39 -4.80 0.31
C ILE A 48 2.67 -3.67 -0.44
N GLU A 49 2.26 -3.94 -1.68
CA GLU A 49 1.49 -3.00 -2.49
C GLU A 49 -0.01 -3.09 -2.13
N ALA A 50 -0.77 -2.03 -2.37
CA ALA A 50 -2.21 -1.99 -2.05
C ALA A 50 -3.01 -3.14 -2.67
N THR A 51 -2.66 -3.51 -3.90
CA THR A 51 -3.31 -4.59 -4.67
C THR A 51 -2.69 -5.96 -4.44
N ASP A 52 -1.80 -6.11 -3.45
CA ASP A 52 -1.12 -7.39 -3.21
C ASP A 52 -2.05 -8.47 -2.65
N ARG A 53 -2.02 -9.61 -3.35
CA ARG A 53 -2.79 -10.83 -3.08
C ARG A 53 -1.95 -12.02 -2.60
N ARG A 54 -0.69 -11.80 -2.18
CA ARG A 54 0.29 -12.87 -1.91
C ARG A 54 0.56 -13.09 -0.43
N TYR A 55 0.49 -12.02 0.37
CA TYR A 55 0.88 -12.08 1.78
C TYR A 55 -0.33 -12.04 2.72
N LEU A 56 -0.42 -13.04 3.59
CA LEU A 56 -1.13 -12.97 4.86
C LEU A 56 -0.15 -12.43 5.91
N VAL A 57 -0.54 -11.36 6.61
CA VAL A 57 0.28 -10.77 7.68
C VAL A 57 -0.41 -11.01 9.01
N CYS A 58 0.26 -11.75 9.88
CA CYS A 58 -0.19 -12.02 11.23
C CYS A 58 0.75 -11.35 12.22
N GLN A 59 0.21 -10.51 13.09
CA GLN A 59 0.93 -9.94 14.22
C GLN A 59 0.63 -10.76 15.46
N THR A 60 1.68 -11.32 16.06
CA THR A 60 1.56 -12.04 17.32
C THR A 60 1.35 -11.03 18.46
N PRO A 61 0.35 -11.23 19.33
CA PRO A 61 0.11 -10.34 20.45
C PRO A 61 1.26 -10.39 21.46
N ASN A 62 1.48 -9.27 22.15
CA ASN A 62 2.53 -9.14 23.17
C ASN A 62 2.20 -9.84 24.50
N ALA A 63 1.05 -10.52 24.61
CA ALA A 63 0.52 -11.09 25.85
C ALA A 63 1.47 -12.06 26.56
N HIS A 64 2.29 -12.78 25.81
CA HIS A 64 3.27 -13.74 26.36
C HIS A 64 4.72 -13.30 26.15
N ARG A 65 4.97 -12.03 25.84
CA ARG A 65 6.33 -11.51 25.66
C ARG A 65 7.12 -11.72 26.96
N ASN A 66 8.32 -12.30 26.84
CA ASN A 66 9.19 -12.68 27.97
C ASN A 66 8.58 -13.69 28.97
N ASN A 67 7.47 -14.36 28.62
CA ASN A 67 6.91 -15.42 29.45
C ASN A 67 7.59 -16.76 29.13
N PHE A 68 8.75 -16.99 29.74
CA PHE A 68 9.55 -18.20 29.53
C PHE A 68 8.77 -19.47 29.90
N GLU A 69 8.03 -19.47 31.01
CA GLU A 69 7.27 -20.64 31.47
C GLU A 69 6.21 -21.08 30.45
N HIS A 70 5.51 -20.12 29.82
CA HIS A 70 4.54 -20.41 28.77
C HIS A 70 5.20 -21.08 27.56
N PHE A 71 6.33 -20.53 27.09
CA PHE A 71 7.05 -21.09 25.95
C PHE A 71 7.72 -22.43 26.28
N ASP A 72 8.16 -22.64 27.52
CA ASP A 72 8.68 -23.92 27.97
C ASP A 72 7.62 -25.02 27.90
N LYS A 73 6.38 -24.73 28.31
CA LYS A 73 5.25 -25.66 28.18
C LYS A 73 4.98 -26.02 26.72
N ILE A 74 4.99 -25.04 25.81
CA ILE A 74 4.85 -25.28 24.37
C ILE A 74 6.00 -26.16 23.85
N HIS A 75 7.24 -25.84 24.23
CA HIS A 75 8.42 -26.59 23.80
C HIS A 75 8.40 -28.04 24.30
N GLN A 76 7.92 -28.27 25.53
CA GLN A 76 7.71 -29.60 26.08
C GLN A 76 6.61 -30.36 25.32
N ALA A 77 5.49 -29.70 25.00
CA ALA A 77 4.41 -30.32 24.22
C ALA A 77 4.88 -30.76 22.83
N ILE A 78 5.67 -29.93 22.13
CA ILE A 78 6.23 -30.25 20.81
C ILE A 78 7.19 -31.45 20.87
N LYS A 79 7.84 -31.68 22.02
CA LYS A 79 8.77 -32.81 22.22
C LYS A 79 8.07 -34.13 22.57
N GLN A 80 6.76 -34.13 22.81
CA GLN A 80 6.02 -35.37 23.06
C GLN A 80 6.04 -36.26 21.81
N ALA A 81 6.24 -37.57 22.01
CA ALA A 81 6.43 -38.52 20.91
C ALA A 81 5.28 -38.47 19.88
N ASP A 82 4.04 -38.35 20.34
CA ASP A 82 2.85 -38.40 19.48
C ASP A 82 2.45 -37.05 18.88
N PHE A 83 3.16 -35.95 19.18
CA PHE A 83 2.74 -34.60 18.76
C PHE A 83 2.68 -34.48 17.23
N TYR A 84 3.73 -34.92 16.53
CA TYR A 84 3.79 -34.81 15.07
C TYR A 84 2.82 -35.74 14.35
N ASP A 85 2.59 -36.95 14.88
CA ASP A 85 1.61 -37.88 14.32
C ASP A 85 0.18 -37.33 14.44
N ASN A 86 -0.14 -36.74 15.59
CA ASN A 86 -1.40 -36.04 15.80
C ASN A 86 -1.54 -34.79 14.91
N LEU A 87 -0.46 -34.01 14.76
CA LEU A 87 -0.44 -32.83 13.90
C LEU A 87 -0.63 -33.18 12.42
N LEU A 88 0.05 -34.22 11.95
CA LEU A 88 -0.12 -34.75 10.59
C LEU A 88 -1.55 -35.25 10.39
N THR A 89 -2.08 -36.01 11.35
CA THR A 89 -3.46 -36.49 11.33
C THR A 89 -4.46 -35.33 11.24
N PHE A 90 -4.23 -34.25 11.98
CA PHE A 90 -5.05 -33.04 11.90
C PHE A 90 -5.04 -32.42 10.51
N PHE A 91 -3.86 -32.24 9.90
CA PHE A 91 -3.76 -31.69 8.54
C PHE A 91 -4.39 -32.60 7.48
N MET A 92 -4.19 -33.92 7.59
CA MET A 92 -4.74 -34.89 6.63
C MET A 92 -6.27 -35.01 6.69
N LYS A 93 -6.87 -34.76 7.87
CA LYS A 93 -8.33 -34.82 8.06
C LYS A 93 -9.04 -33.49 7.80
N ARG A 94 -8.30 -32.40 7.61
CA ARG A 94 -8.89 -31.07 7.39
C ARG A 94 -9.40 -30.97 5.95
N ASP A 95 -10.72 -30.89 5.78
CA ASP A 95 -11.30 -30.57 4.48
C ASP A 95 -11.04 -29.09 4.13
N ILE A 96 -10.42 -28.88 2.97
CA ILE A 96 -10.12 -27.57 2.37
C ILE A 96 -10.67 -27.44 0.95
N SER A 97 -11.54 -28.36 0.52
CA SER A 97 -12.09 -28.39 -0.85
C SER A 97 -12.83 -27.11 -1.25
N GLN A 98 -13.44 -26.44 -0.27
CA GLN A 98 -14.15 -25.17 -0.46
C GLN A 98 -13.29 -23.93 -0.17
N ALA A 99 -12.04 -24.11 0.27
CA ALA A 99 -11.19 -23.00 0.68
C ALA A 99 -10.54 -22.33 -0.53
N ASN A 100 -10.82 -21.04 -0.74
CA ASN A 100 -10.12 -20.23 -1.72
C ASN A 100 -8.91 -19.53 -1.08
N LEU A 101 -7.73 -20.14 -1.20
CA LEU A 101 -6.48 -19.60 -0.65
C LEU A 101 -5.97 -18.32 -1.34
N GLN A 102 -6.58 -17.93 -2.48
CA GLN A 102 -6.26 -16.65 -3.13
C GLN A 102 -6.98 -15.46 -2.47
N VAL A 103 -8.02 -15.72 -1.68
CA VAL A 103 -8.74 -14.69 -0.92
C VAL A 103 -8.06 -14.53 0.43
N ILE A 104 -7.02 -13.69 0.45
CA ILE A 104 -6.27 -13.42 1.67
C ILE A 104 -6.98 -12.33 2.48
N PRO A 105 -7.29 -12.57 3.77
CA PRO A 105 -7.86 -11.55 4.65
C PRO A 105 -7.00 -10.30 4.75
N MET A 106 -7.66 -9.13 4.77
CA MET A 106 -6.99 -7.85 5.03
C MET A 106 -6.90 -7.61 6.54
N THR A 107 -5.72 -7.84 7.12
CA THR A 107 -5.45 -7.60 8.55
C THR A 107 -5.01 -6.16 8.77
N GLN A 108 -5.18 -5.63 10.00
CA GLN A 108 -4.73 -4.27 10.33
C GLN A 108 -3.24 -4.08 10.06
N THR A 109 -2.41 -5.02 10.51
CA THR A 109 -0.96 -5.00 10.25
C THR A 109 -0.63 -4.99 8.76
N LYS A 110 -1.41 -5.70 7.91
CA LYS A 110 -1.23 -5.64 6.46
C LYS A 110 -1.55 -4.26 5.91
N LYS A 111 -2.64 -3.64 6.36
CA LYS A 111 -3.00 -2.25 5.99
C LYS A 111 -1.88 -1.28 6.38
N ASP A 112 -1.36 -1.38 7.60
CA ASP A 112 -0.30 -0.50 8.08
C ASP A 112 0.98 -0.64 7.24
N ILE A 113 1.38 -1.87 6.91
CA ILE A 113 2.53 -2.12 6.02
C ILE A 113 2.28 -1.54 4.62
N GLN A 114 1.07 -1.67 4.08
CA GLN A 114 0.70 -1.09 2.78
C GLN A 114 0.78 0.44 2.82
N LYS A 115 0.30 1.08 3.90
CA LYS A 115 0.39 2.54 4.12
C LYS A 115 1.84 3.00 4.12
N VAL A 116 2.71 2.35 4.89
CA VAL A 116 4.15 2.68 4.95
C VAL A 116 4.86 2.37 3.62
N SER A 117 4.37 1.41 2.84
CA SER A 117 4.95 0.99 1.56
C SER A 117 4.59 1.90 0.38
N LYS A 118 3.68 2.88 0.56
CA LYS A 118 3.26 3.81 -0.49
C LYS A 118 4.44 4.58 -1.06
N SER A 119 4.45 4.73 -2.37
CA SER A 119 5.42 5.54 -3.10
C SER A 119 5.18 7.04 -2.85
N PRO A 120 6.20 7.90 -3.07
CA PRO A 120 6.02 9.34 -2.93
C PRO A 120 4.92 9.92 -3.84
N VAL A 121 4.66 9.30 -5.00
CA VAL A 121 3.56 9.73 -5.88
C VAL A 121 2.22 9.31 -5.32
N GLU A 122 2.08 8.09 -4.79
CA GLU A 122 0.85 7.65 -4.13
C GLU A 122 0.50 8.55 -2.93
N ASN A 123 1.49 8.92 -2.11
CA ASN A 123 1.27 9.85 -1.00
C ASN A 123 0.84 11.24 -1.48
N PHE A 124 1.38 11.71 -2.61
CA PHE A 124 0.92 12.93 -3.25
C PHE A 124 -0.54 12.81 -3.73
N VAL A 125 -0.92 11.67 -4.31
CA VAL A 125 -2.29 11.43 -4.80
C VAL A 125 -3.30 11.48 -3.66
N VAL A 126 -3.02 10.76 -2.57
CA VAL A 126 -3.90 10.71 -1.39
C VAL A 126 -4.06 12.11 -0.79
N LYS A 127 -2.94 12.81 -0.53
CA LYS A 127 -2.96 14.15 0.05
C LYS A 127 -3.76 15.18 -0.75
N TYR A 128 -3.73 15.11 -2.08
CA TYR A 128 -4.40 16.07 -2.96
C TYR A 128 -5.59 15.49 -3.73
N LEU A 129 -6.20 14.43 -3.20
CA LEU A 129 -7.21 13.64 -3.90
C LEU A 129 -8.37 14.50 -4.42
N MET A 130 -8.86 15.44 -3.61
CA MET A 130 -9.98 16.32 -3.98
C MET A 130 -9.63 17.26 -5.13
N GLN A 131 -8.47 17.92 -5.06
CA GLN A 131 -7.98 18.81 -6.11
C GLN A 131 -7.74 18.03 -7.42
N LEU A 132 -7.24 16.80 -7.31
CA LEU A 132 -6.95 15.93 -8.45
C LEU A 132 -8.21 15.35 -9.10
N LYS A 133 -9.28 15.11 -8.34
CA LYS A 133 -10.61 14.78 -8.88
C LYS A 133 -11.21 15.92 -9.69
N GLN A 134 -11.07 17.15 -9.18
CA GLN A 134 -11.59 18.37 -9.82
C GLN A 134 -10.74 18.81 -11.03
N GLY A 135 -9.47 18.38 -11.07
CA GLY A 135 -8.50 18.73 -12.09
C GLY A 135 -7.51 19.74 -11.56
N MET A 136 -6.33 19.28 -11.14
CA MET A 136 -5.27 20.12 -10.59
C MET A 136 -4.43 20.73 -11.72
N GLU A 137 -4.12 22.03 -11.65
CA GLU A 137 -3.22 22.67 -12.62
C GLU A 137 -1.82 22.02 -12.61
N CYS A 138 -1.27 21.75 -13.79
CA CYS A 138 0.03 21.07 -13.91
C CYS A 138 1.19 21.83 -13.25
N ASN A 139 1.18 23.17 -13.28
CA ASN A 139 2.23 23.98 -12.64
C ASN A 139 2.17 23.83 -11.12
N LEU A 140 0.96 23.89 -10.55
CA LEU A 140 0.71 23.68 -9.13
C LEU A 140 1.14 22.28 -8.68
N ALA A 141 0.85 21.26 -9.49
CA ALA A 141 1.29 19.89 -9.22
C ALA A 141 2.82 19.75 -9.18
N VAL A 142 3.53 20.46 -10.07
CA VAL A 142 5.01 20.46 -10.10
C VAL A 142 5.58 21.21 -8.90
N GLU A 143 4.94 22.28 -8.44
CA GLU A 143 5.31 23.01 -7.23
C GLU A 143 5.15 22.14 -5.97
N TYR A 144 4.04 21.42 -5.86
CA TYR A 144 3.75 20.53 -4.74
C TYR A 144 4.38 19.15 -4.85
N LYS A 145 5.23 18.91 -5.85
CA LYS A 145 5.84 17.60 -6.07
C LYS A 145 6.68 17.17 -4.87
N PRO A 146 6.73 15.86 -4.54
CA PRO A 146 7.60 15.36 -3.49
C PRO A 146 9.08 15.74 -3.73
N LYS A 147 9.75 16.29 -2.71
CA LYS A 147 11.18 16.69 -2.78
C LYS A 147 12.11 15.55 -3.24
N LYS A 148 11.73 14.29 -2.94
CA LYS A 148 12.47 13.07 -3.29
C LYS A 148 12.50 12.78 -4.80
N LEU A 149 11.60 13.37 -5.59
CA LEU A 149 11.47 13.09 -7.02
C LEU A 149 11.94 14.28 -7.88
N THR A 150 12.65 13.97 -8.96
CA THR A 150 12.87 14.95 -10.02
C THR A 150 11.55 15.24 -10.74
N GLU A 151 11.46 16.41 -11.37
CA GLU A 151 10.26 16.78 -12.14
C GLU A 151 9.96 15.75 -13.25
N PHE A 152 11.00 15.26 -13.94
CA PHE A 152 10.86 14.22 -14.96
C PHE A 152 10.29 12.92 -14.37
N GLN A 153 10.85 12.43 -13.26
CA GLN A 153 10.37 11.21 -12.59
C GLN A 153 8.92 11.35 -12.12
N PHE A 154 8.59 12.50 -11.55
CA PHE A 154 7.24 12.82 -11.10
C PHE A 154 6.26 12.78 -12.27
N LYS A 155 6.51 13.54 -13.34
CA LYS A 155 5.64 13.55 -14.54
C LYS A 155 5.50 12.17 -15.18
N ALA A 156 6.58 11.39 -15.26
CA ALA A 156 6.55 10.04 -15.83
C ALA A 156 5.65 9.09 -15.02
N GLN A 157 5.74 9.15 -13.69
CA GLN A 157 4.90 8.33 -12.81
C GLN A 157 3.44 8.81 -12.81
N LEU A 158 3.20 10.13 -12.84
CA LEU A 158 1.84 10.68 -12.95
C LEU A 158 1.14 10.22 -14.24
N LYS A 159 1.85 10.12 -15.37
CA LYS A 159 1.23 9.70 -16.64
C LYS A 159 0.52 8.34 -16.57
N ALA A 160 0.93 7.46 -15.66
CA ALA A 160 0.25 6.18 -15.44
C ALA A 160 -1.12 6.34 -14.77
N ILE A 161 -1.26 7.32 -13.87
CA ILE A 161 -2.38 7.49 -12.93
C ILE A 161 -3.39 8.55 -13.40
N TYR A 162 -2.95 9.53 -14.21
CA TYR A 162 -3.73 10.71 -14.57
C TYR A 162 -3.99 10.83 -16.06
N ASP A 163 -5.13 11.42 -16.39
CA ASP A 163 -5.41 12.00 -17.69
C ASP A 163 -4.94 13.45 -17.75
N TYR A 164 -4.49 13.86 -18.93
CA TYR A 164 -4.03 15.21 -19.20
C TYR A 164 -5.06 15.97 -20.04
N GLU A 165 -5.63 17.02 -19.47
CA GLU A 165 -6.59 17.90 -20.13
C GLU A 165 -5.99 19.29 -20.37
N ARG A 166 -6.33 19.94 -21.48
CA ARG A 166 -6.02 21.36 -21.72
C ARG A 166 -7.30 22.18 -21.76
N LYS A 167 -7.42 23.17 -20.88
CA LYS A 167 -8.55 24.11 -20.84
C LYS A 167 -8.05 25.54 -21.07
N ASN A 168 -8.95 26.42 -21.51
CA ASN A 168 -8.62 27.84 -21.65
C ASN A 168 -8.42 28.45 -20.26
N ALA A 169 -7.45 29.36 -20.13
CA ALA A 169 -7.17 29.99 -18.85
C ALA A 169 -8.40 30.77 -18.34
N PRO A 170 -8.80 30.59 -17.07
CA PRO A 170 -9.90 31.37 -16.51
C PRO A 170 -9.48 32.85 -16.51
N LYS A 171 -10.23 33.67 -17.25
CA LYS A 171 -10.07 35.14 -17.38
C LYS A 171 -8.98 35.67 -18.35
N SER A 172 -8.52 34.92 -19.36
CA SER A 172 -7.67 35.51 -20.41
C SER A 172 -8.43 35.78 -21.72
N ASN A 173 -8.34 37.03 -22.21
CA ASN A 173 -8.78 37.41 -23.58
C ASN A 173 -7.91 36.77 -24.68
N CYS A 174 -6.86 36.02 -24.32
CA CYS A 174 -5.99 35.32 -25.27
C CYS A 174 -6.18 33.80 -25.19
N THR A 175 -5.85 33.11 -26.27
CA THR A 175 -5.92 31.65 -26.46
C THR A 175 -4.88 30.89 -25.63
N LYS A 176 -4.59 31.31 -24.39
CA LYS A 176 -3.65 30.62 -23.51
C LYS A 176 -4.34 29.41 -22.90
N LYS A 177 -3.81 28.22 -23.22
CA LYS A 177 -4.29 26.95 -22.68
C LYS A 177 -3.47 26.56 -21.46
N ILE A 178 -4.14 26.20 -20.37
CA ILE A 178 -3.55 25.66 -19.14
C ILE A 178 -3.78 24.15 -19.13
N GLY A 179 -2.77 23.40 -18.69
CA GLY A 179 -2.83 21.95 -18.52
C GLY A 179 -3.34 21.59 -17.13
N TYR A 180 -4.18 20.56 -17.06
CA TYR A 180 -4.72 20.01 -15.82
C TYR A 180 -4.48 18.50 -15.77
N TYR A 181 -4.08 18.01 -14.59
CA TYR A 181 -4.05 16.59 -14.27
C TYR A 181 -5.36 16.20 -13.60
N LYS A 182 -6.04 15.20 -14.16
CA LYS A 182 -7.26 14.63 -13.61
C LYS A 182 -7.06 13.15 -13.32
N LEU A 183 -7.42 12.71 -12.12
CA LEU A 183 -7.28 11.31 -11.73
C LEU A 183 -8.14 10.43 -12.65
N LYS A 184 -7.56 9.37 -13.23
CA LYS A 184 -8.35 8.44 -14.07
C LYS A 184 -9.42 7.76 -13.21
N LEU A 185 -10.59 7.56 -13.81
CA LEU A 185 -11.77 7.02 -13.12
C LEU A 185 -11.50 5.68 -12.43
N GLU A 186 -10.69 4.81 -13.06
CA GLU A 186 -10.30 3.48 -12.57
C GLU A 186 -9.53 3.50 -11.24
N PHE A 187 -8.89 4.62 -10.92
CA PHE A 187 -8.10 4.76 -9.68
C PHE A 187 -8.84 5.53 -8.58
N VAL A 188 -9.95 6.21 -8.89
CA VAL A 188 -10.67 7.04 -7.93
C VAL A 188 -11.11 6.23 -6.71
N GLN A 189 -11.78 5.10 -6.93
CA GLN A 189 -12.26 4.23 -5.85
C GLN A 189 -11.12 3.68 -4.99
N ASN A 190 -9.99 3.34 -5.61
CA ASN A 190 -8.82 2.82 -4.91
C ASN A 190 -8.20 3.86 -3.97
N TYR A 191 -8.10 5.12 -4.42
CA TYR A 191 -7.51 6.19 -3.62
C TYR A 191 -8.49 6.79 -2.61
N GLU A 192 -9.81 6.75 -2.87
CA GLU A 192 -10.84 7.09 -1.88
C GLU A 192 -10.75 6.17 -0.65
N ALA A 193 -10.75 4.85 -0.88
CA ALA A 193 -10.59 3.88 0.21
C ALA A 193 -9.29 4.09 1.00
N MET A 194 -8.21 4.54 0.34
CA MET A 194 -6.94 4.85 1.02
C MET A 194 -6.95 6.15 1.81
N ASN A 195 -7.81 7.11 1.43
CA ASN A 195 -7.91 8.42 2.08
C ASN A 195 -8.80 8.37 3.32
N ASP A 196 -9.91 7.63 3.25
CA ASP A 196 -10.79 7.42 4.40
C ASP A 196 -10.03 6.71 5.54
N GLU A 197 -9.14 5.78 5.21
CA GLU A 197 -8.26 5.11 6.18
C GLU A 197 -7.11 5.98 6.75
N GLU A 198 -6.76 7.11 6.12
CA GLU A 198 -5.76 8.07 6.67
C GLU A 198 -6.42 9.09 7.61
N ASN A 199 -7.66 9.49 7.33
CA ASN A 199 -8.40 10.40 8.21
C ASN A 199 -8.70 9.76 9.58
N GLU A 200 -9.04 8.46 9.62
CA GLU A 200 -9.25 7.70 10.86
C GLU A 200 -8.05 7.69 11.82
N ILE A 201 -6.82 7.92 11.33
CA ILE A 201 -5.62 7.98 12.19
C ILE A 201 -5.41 9.40 12.73
N ASN A 202 -5.72 10.43 11.94
CA ASN A 202 -5.54 11.83 12.35
C ASN A 202 -6.59 12.27 13.38
N ASP A 203 -7.73 11.57 13.50
CA ASP A 203 -8.76 11.84 14.50
C ASP A 203 -8.38 11.33 15.92
N ASP A 204 -7.30 10.56 16.06
CA ASP A 204 -6.81 10.00 17.34
C ASP A 204 -5.59 10.76 17.94
N ASP A 205 -5.03 11.74 17.22
CA ASP A 205 -3.83 12.52 17.63
C ASP A 205 -4.16 14.02 17.86
N ASP A 206 -5.15 14.31 18.71
CA ASP A 206 -5.26 15.62 19.37
C ASP A 206 -4.56 15.55 20.75
N ASP A 207 -3.22 15.47 20.77
CA ASP A 207 -2.43 16.05 21.88
C ASP A 207 -0.94 16.24 21.48
N ASP A 208 -0.50 17.49 21.63
CA ASP A 208 0.88 17.98 21.68
C ASP A 208 1.81 17.90 20.44
N GLY A 209 1.83 19.01 19.70
CA GLY A 209 3.05 19.85 19.69
C GLY A 209 3.97 19.74 18.48
N ASP A 210 3.61 20.42 17.39
CA ASP A 210 4.53 21.25 16.59
C ASP A 210 3.68 22.22 15.74
N GLU A 211 3.46 23.44 16.26
CA GLU A 211 2.88 24.55 15.51
C GLU A 211 3.84 24.94 14.36
N GLU A 212 3.66 24.37 13.18
CA GLU A 212 4.03 25.07 11.95
C GLU A 212 2.94 26.11 11.65
N ASP A 213 3.26 27.37 11.91
CA ASP A 213 2.43 28.56 11.70
C ASP A 213 2.01 28.69 10.21
N TYR A 214 0.80 28.24 9.88
CA TYR A 214 0.17 28.39 8.56
C TYR A 214 -0.77 29.61 8.49
N THR A 215 -0.34 30.78 8.96
CA THR A 215 -1.11 32.03 8.81
C THR A 215 -1.09 32.67 7.41
N ASN A 216 -0.87 31.91 6.33
CA ASN A 216 -0.96 32.44 4.96
C ASN A 216 -1.77 31.55 3.98
N LEU A 217 -2.89 30.99 4.44
CA LEU A 217 -3.91 30.47 3.55
C LEU A 217 -4.74 31.62 2.99
N LYS A 218 -4.54 31.99 1.73
CA LYS A 218 -5.57 32.70 0.95
C LYS A 218 -6.75 31.75 0.76
N ILE A 219 -7.71 31.83 1.68
CA ILE A 219 -9.06 31.27 1.50
C ILE A 219 -9.67 32.01 0.31
N ILE A 220 -9.80 31.35 -0.83
CA ILE A 220 -10.64 31.83 -1.92
C ILE A 220 -12.07 31.43 -1.55
N LEU A 221 -12.84 32.42 -1.06
CA LEU A 221 -14.27 32.28 -0.80
C LEU A 221 -15.00 31.89 -2.11
N ASN A 222 -15.76 30.80 -2.04
CA ASN A 222 -16.75 30.43 -3.05
C ASN A 222 -17.96 31.38 -2.90
N ASN A 223 -18.10 32.34 -3.80
CA ASN A 223 -19.39 33.01 -4.01
C ASN A 223 -20.24 32.10 -4.90
N GLN A 224 -21.00 31.21 -4.29
CA GLN A 224 -22.21 30.66 -4.89
C GLN A 224 -23.39 31.38 -4.25
N ASP A 225 -23.93 32.38 -4.95
CA ASP A 225 -25.30 32.82 -4.76
C ASP A 225 -25.93 32.98 -6.13
N GLY A 226 -26.92 32.14 -6.40
CA GLY A 226 -27.61 32.09 -7.67
C GLY A 226 -28.57 30.92 -7.72
N ASP A 227 -29.57 30.92 -6.84
CA ASP A 227 -30.85 30.25 -7.07
C ASP A 227 -31.96 31.00 -6.32
N ILE A 228 -32.56 31.99 -7.00
CA ILE A 228 -33.94 32.41 -6.74
C ILE A 228 -34.77 31.71 -7.81
N ILE A 229 -35.44 30.64 -7.41
CA ILE A 229 -36.46 29.97 -8.21
C ILE A 229 -37.82 30.57 -7.82
N ASN A 230 -38.58 30.98 -8.83
CA ASN A 230 -39.94 31.48 -8.75
C ASN A 230 -40.87 30.59 -7.88
N GLN A 231 -41.45 31.15 -6.82
CA GLN A 231 -42.89 31.43 -6.64
C GLN A 231 -43.15 32.07 -5.27
#